data_AF-A0A512C536-F1
#
_entry.id   AF-A0A512C536-F1
#
_cell.length_a   1.000
_cell.length_b   1.000
_cell.length_c   1.000
_cell.angle_alpha   90.00
_cell.angle_beta   90.00
_cell.angle_gamma   90.00
#
_symmetry.space_group_name_H-M   'P 1'
#
loop_
_entity.id
_entity.type
_entity.pdbx_description
1 polymer ?
#
loop_
_entity_poly.entity_id
_entity_poly.type
_entity_poly.pdbx_seq_one_letter_code
_entity_poly.pdbx_strand_id
1 'polypeptide(L)' 'MYSPALQPLFQSLLSTLADLNLAYDRDREKLSESMKDANLRTRALEKLKQQHHERREPYLQQLAILQDRIQRGWH' A
#
# COMPACT_ATOMS: atom_id res chain seq x y z
N MET A 1 12.66 18.36 -18.06
CA MET A 1 12.35 17.06 -18.68
C MET A 1 12.32 16.04 -17.56
N TYR A 2 11.20 15.35 -17.32
CA TYR A 2 11.14 14.24 -16.36
C TYR A 2 12.30 13.29 -16.62
N SER A 3 13.03 12.85 -15.58
CA SER A 3 14.06 11.82 -15.78
C SER A 3 13.37 10.54 -16.27
N PRO A 4 13.45 10.19 -17.57
CA PRO A 4 12.61 9.13 -18.15
C PRO A 4 12.93 7.76 -17.56
N ALA A 5 14.11 7.63 -16.95
CA ALA A 5 14.56 6.43 -16.26
C ALA A 5 13.80 6.15 -14.95
N LEU A 6 13.28 7.19 -14.27
CA LEU A 6 12.64 7.04 -12.95
C LEU A 6 11.12 6.88 -13.04
N GLN A 7 10.51 7.27 -14.16
CA GLN A 7 9.07 7.19 -14.36
C GLN A 7 8.52 5.75 -14.33
N PRO A 8 9.15 4.74 -14.99
CA PRO A 8 8.67 3.36 -14.91
C PRO A 8 8.73 2.78 -13.50
N LEU A 9 9.78 3.11 -12.74
CA LEU A 9 9.93 2.68 -11.36
C LEU A 9 8.87 3.31 -10.45
N PHE A 10 8.58 4.60 -10.66
CA PHE A 10 7.52 5.31 -9.92
C PHE A 10 6.15 4.70 -10.18
N GLN A 11 5.82 4.41 -11.45
CA GLN A 11 4.57 3.75 -11.82
C GLN A 11 4.48 2.34 -11.24
N SER A 12 5.57 1.56 -11.25
CA SER A 12 5.59 0.23 -10.65
C SER A 12 5.32 0.25 -9.14
N LEU A 13 5.88 1.22 -8.40
CA LEU A 13 5.61 1.40 -6.98
C LEU A 13 4.15 1.78 -6.71
N LEU A 14 3.58 2.68 -7.51
CA LEU A 14 2.17 3.06 -7.41
C LEU A 14 1.24 1.88 -7.69
N SER A 15 1.52 1.10 -8.74
CA SER A 15 0.75 -0.11 -9.06
C SER A 15 0.81 -1.12 -7.92
N THR A 16 2.01 -1.38 -7.38
CA THR A 16 2.19 -2.29 -6.23
C THR A 16 1.38 -1.82 -5.02
N LEU A 17 1.38 -0.53 -4.71
CA LEU A 17 0.58 0.04 -3.62
C LEU A 17 -0.94 -0.08 -3.89
N ALA A 18 -1.37 0.12 -5.13
CA ALA A 18 -2.76 -0.06 -5.52
C ALA A 18 -3.22 -1.52 -5.36
N ASP A 19 -2.41 -2.48 -5.80
CA ASP A 19 -2.68 -3.91 -5.64
C ASP A 19 -2.79 -4.31 -4.16
N LEU A 20 -1.90 -3.79 -3.31
CA LEU A 20 -1.95 -4.03 -1.87
C LEU A 20 -3.22 -3.46 -1.22
N ASN A 21 -3.69 -2.29 -1.68
CA ASN A 21 -4.93 -1.68 -1.19
C ASN A 21 -6.16 -2.49 -1.61
N LEU A 22 -6.19 -2.94 -2.87
CA LEU A 22 -7.28 -3.78 -3.39
C LEU A 22 -7.32 -5.14 -2.68
N ALA A 23 -6.17 -5.75 -2.44
CA ALA A 23 -6.08 -7.01 -1.68
C ALA A 23 -6.62 -6.84 -0.25
N TYR A 24 -6.23 -5.76 0.43
CA TYR A 24 -6.73 -5.46 1.77
C TYR A 24 -8.24 -5.26 1.80
N ASP A 25 -8.80 -4.53 0.84
CA ASP A 25 -10.23 -4.26 0.80
C ASP A 25 -11.05 -5.56 0.60
N ARG A 26 -10.58 -6.43 -0.31
CA ARG A 26 -11.16 -7.77 -0.54
C ARG A 26 -11.08 -8.65 0.70
N ASP A 27 -9.91 -8.70 1.35
CA ASP A 27 -9.73 -9.50 2.56
C ASP A 27 -10.62 -8.99 3.71
N ARG A 28 -10.76 -7.67 3.82
CA ARG A 28 -11.63 -7.02 4.81
C ARG A 28 -13.10 -7.32 4.57
N GLU A 29 -13.56 -7.25 3.32
CA GLU A 29 -14.94 -7.58 2.94
C GLU A 29 -15.24 -9.05 3.27
N LYS A 30 -14.39 -9.96 2.80
CA LYS A 30 -14.52 -11.41 3.06
C LYS A 30 -14.55 -11.73 4.54
N LEU A 31 -13.70 -11.08 5.34
CA LEU A 31 -13.64 -11.29 6.78
C LEU A 31 -14.85 -10.70 7.50
N SER A 32 -15.38 -9.58 6.99
CA SER A 32 -16.62 -8.97 7.49
C SER A 32 -17.84 -9.87 7.28
N GLU A 33 -17.90 -10.57 6.14
CA GLU A 33 -18.99 -11.48 5.78
C GLU A 33 -18.86 -12.87 6.45
N SER A 34 -17.64 -13.38 6.59
CA SER A 34 -17.40 -14.76 7.07
C SER A 34 -17.51 -14.93 8.58
N MET A 35 -17.37 -13.88 9.39
CA MET A 35 -17.35 -13.99 10.85
C MET A 35 -18.65 -13.48 11.50
N LYS A 36 -19.37 -14.40 12.17
CA LYS A 36 -20.59 -14.09 12.92
C LYS A 36 -20.33 -13.47 14.31
N ASP A 37 -19.18 -13.80 14.92
CA ASP A 37 -18.79 -13.24 16.21
C ASP A 37 -18.16 -11.85 16.02
N ALA A 38 -18.81 -10.82 16.56
CA ALA A 38 -18.40 -9.43 16.40
C ALA A 38 -17.05 -9.10 17.08
N ASN A 39 -16.73 -9.75 18.20
CA ASN A 39 -15.48 -9.53 18.92
C ASN A 39 -14.30 -10.17 18.19
N LEU A 40 -14.47 -11.41 17.72
CA LEU A 40 -13.47 -12.09 16.90
C LEU A 40 -13.28 -11.37 15.56
N ARG A 41 -14.37 -10.89 14.95
CA ARG A 41 -14.32 -10.08 13.72
C ARG A 41 -13.51 -8.81 13.91
N THR A 42 -13.78 -8.06 14.97
CA THR A 42 -13.05 -6.81 15.27
C THR A 42 -11.56 -7.07 15.43
N ARG A 43 -11.16 -8.06 16.25
CA ARG A 43 -9.74 -8.40 16.45
C ARG A 43 -9.05 -8.84 15.15
N ALA A 44 -9.74 -9.62 14.34
CA ALA A 44 -9.20 -10.08 13.06
C ALA A 44 -9.06 -8.94 12.04
N LEU A 45 -10.01 -7.98 12.01
CA LEU A 45 -9.92 -6.77 11.19
C LEU A 45 -8.78 -5.84 11.63
N GLU A 46 -8.56 -5.69 12.95
CA GLU A 46 -7.43 -4.93 13.48
C GLU A 46 -6.09 -5.54 13.08
N LYS A 47 -5.96 -6.87 13.21
CA LYS A 47 -4.77 -7.60 12.77
C LYS A 47 -4.54 -7.44 11.27
N LEU A 48 -5.59 -7.57 10.46
CA LEU A 48 -5.53 -7.38 9.01
C LEU A 48 -5.07 -5.96 8.65
N LYS A 49 -5.58 -4.94 9.36
CA LYS A 49 -5.17 -3.54 9.18
C LYS A 49 -3.70 -3.33 9.52
N GLN A 50 -3.23 -3.89 10.64
CA GLN A 50 -1.83 -3.81 11.03
C GLN A 50 -0.91 -4.45 9.99
N GLN A 51 -1.24 -5.66 9.54
CA GLN A 51 -0.47 -6.36 8.52
C GLN A 51 -0.45 -5.58 7.19
N HIS A 52 -1.57 -4.97 6.80
CA HIS A 52 -1.62 -4.12 5.61
C HIS A 52 -0.71 -2.90 5.74
N HIS A 53 -0.69 -2.25 6.91
CA HIS A 53 0.19 -1.12 7.19
C HIS A 53 1.67 -1.52 7.10
N GLU A 54 2.07 -2.59 7.80
CA GLU A 54 3.44 -3.12 7.80
C GLU A 54 3.91 -3.48 6.38
N ARG A 55 3.03 -4.06 5.56
CA ARG A 55 3.34 -4.40 4.17
C ARG A 55 3.46 -3.18 3.28
N ARG A 56 2.72 -2.09 3.54
CA ARG A 56 2.77 -0.85 2.72
C ARG A 56 3.96 0.04 3.04
N GLU A 57 4.39 0.07 4.30
CA GLU A 57 5.43 0.98 4.80
C GLU A 57 6.71 1.03 3.95
N PRO A 58 7.35 -0.10 3.58
CA PRO A 58 8.58 -0.05 2.78
C PRO A 58 8.36 0.58 1.39
N TYR A 59 7.20 0.35 0.77
CA TYR A 59 6.88 0.94 -0.54
C TYR A 59 6.59 2.43 -0.45
N LEU A 60 5.98 2.89 0.65
CA LEU A 60 5.77 4.32 0.91
C LEU A 60 7.11 5.05 1.14
N GLN A 61 8.03 4.43 1.87
CA GLN A 61 9.39 4.97 2.04
C GLN A 61 10.14 5.06 0.71
N GLN A 62 10.08 4.01 -0.11
CA GLN A 62 10.68 4.00 -1.44
C GLN A 62 10.06 5.07 -2.36
N LEU A 63 8.73 5.26 -2.29
CA LEU A 63 8.04 6.29 -3.05
C LEU A 63 8.47 7.70 -2.63
N ALA A 64 8.62 7.96 -1.32
CA ALA A 64 9.07 9.24 -0.80
C ALA A 64 10.51 9.57 -1.24
N ILE A 65 11.43 8.60 -1.15
CA ILE A 65 12.82 8.75 -1.63
C ILE A 65 12.83 9.02 -3.14
N LEU A 66 12.01 8.30 -3.91
CA LEU A 66 11.96 8.46 -5.35
C LEU A 66 11.38 9.82 -5.76
N GLN A 67 10.34 10.28 -5.07
CA GLN A 67 9.74 11.59 -5.28
C GLN A 67 10.72 12.72 -4.99
N ASP A 68 11.46 12.64 -3.89
CA ASP A 68 12.49 13.60 -3.50
C ASP A 68 13.67 13.62 -4.49
N ARG A 69 14.06 12.48 -5.06
CA ARG A 69 15.05 12.43 -6.16
C ARG A 69 14.54 13.10 -7.44
N ILE A 70 13.27 12.86 -7.79
CA ILE A 70 12.65 13.52 -8.95
C ILE A 70 12.62 15.03 -8.71
N GLN A 71 12.18 15.49 -7.54
CA GLN A 71 12.10 16.92 -7.20
C GLN A 71 13.47 17.61 -7.13
N ARG A 72 14.52 16.92 -6.66
CA ARG A 72 15.88 17.48 -6.63
C ARG A 72 16.60 17.46 -7.98
N GLY A 73 16.24 16.53 -8.87
CA GLY A 73 16.71 16.50 -10.26
C GLY A 73 15.99 17.48 -11.19
N TRP A 74 15.10 18.32 -10.66
CA TRP A 74 14.39 19.39 -11.37
C TRP A 74 15.14 20.74 -11.36
N HIS A 75 16.30 20.82 -10.69
CA HIS A 75 17.06 22.05 -10.48
C HIS A 75 18.27 22.18 -11.42
#